data_AF-A0A800F7E7-F1
#
_entry.id   AF-A0A800F7E7-F1
#
_cell.length_a   1.000
_cell.length_b   1.000
_cell.length_c   1.000
_cell.angle_alpha   90.00
_cell.angle_beta   90.00
_cell.angle_gamma   90.00
#
_symmetry.space_group_name_H-M   'P 1'
#
loop_
_entity.id
_entity.type
_entity.pdbx_description
1 polymer ?
#
loop_
_entity_poly.entity_id
_entity_poly.type
_entity_poly.pdbx_seq_one_letter_code
_entity_poly.pdbx_strand_id
1 'polypeptide(L)'
;MRFVVQVSQDLGYGAVTAVDPRNAGAADVSFTAGFVDVAIDGLGPGGGNDHTVDEWIDLPTLAVQTKRAAVLMHRLTTRPGAD
;
A
#
# COMPACT_ATOMS: atom_id res chain seq x y z
N MET A 1 -6.63 -1.30 -6.77
CA MET A 1 -5.33 -1.68 -7.35
C MET A 1 -4.77 -0.69 -8.38
N ARG A 2 -5.54 -0.28 -9.40
CA ARG A 2 -5.06 0.61 -10.50
C ARG A 2 -4.28 1.85 -10.04
N PHE A 3 -4.74 2.51 -8.97
CA PHE A 3 -4.11 3.73 -8.47
C PHE A 3 -2.67 3.51 -7.96
N VAL A 4 -2.47 2.50 -7.12
CA VAL A 4 -1.15 2.17 -6.55
C VAL A 4 -0.19 1.68 -7.63
N VAL A 5 -0.68 0.87 -8.58
CA VAL A 5 0.12 0.39 -9.70
C VAL A 5 0.63 1.56 -10.56
N GLN A 6 -0.25 2.50 -10.90
CA GLN A 6 0.15 3.67 -11.69
C GLN A 6 1.18 4.53 -10.94
N VAL A 7 0.96 4.80 -9.65
CA VAL A 7 1.92 5.55 -8.84
C VAL A 7 3.27 4.86 -8.78
N SER A 8 3.29 3.54 -8.59
CA SER A 8 4.53 2.76 -8.57
C SER A 8 5.28 2.82 -9.91
N GLN A 9 4.56 2.70 -11.03
CA GLN A 9 5.15 2.78 -12.36
C GLN A 9 5.71 4.19 -12.64
N ASP A 10 4.98 5.24 -12.31
CA ASP A 10 5.40 6.63 -12.52
C ASP A 10 6.63 7.01 -11.68
N LEU A 11 6.80 6.37 -10.52
CA LEU A 11 7.98 6.51 -9.66
C LEU A 11 9.17 5.63 -10.11
N GLY A 12 9.01 4.81 -11.15
CA GLY A 12 10.06 3.93 -11.67
C GLY A 12 10.24 2.63 -10.87
N TYR A 13 9.28 2.24 -10.02
CA TYR A 13 9.38 1.05 -9.17
C TYR A 13 8.72 -0.20 -9.76
N GLY A 14 8.24 -0.13 -11.01
CA GLY A 14 7.56 -1.24 -11.68
C GLY A 14 6.13 -1.46 -11.20
N ALA A 15 5.50 -2.54 -11.68
CA ALA A 15 4.14 -2.89 -11.32
C ALA A 15 4.06 -3.52 -9.91
N VAL A 16 2.93 -3.31 -9.23
CA VAL A 16 2.60 -3.96 -7.96
C VAL A 16 1.49 -4.96 -8.20
N THR A 17 1.55 -6.12 -7.57
CA THR A 17 0.53 -7.16 -7.66
C THR A 17 -0.19 -7.32 -6.32
N ALA A 18 -1.43 -7.79 -6.36
CA ALA A 18 -2.13 -8.19 -5.14
C ALA A 18 -1.40 -9.36 -4.47
N VAL A 19 -1.33 -9.33 -3.15
CA VAL A 19 -0.99 -10.51 -2.36
C VAL A 19 -2.26 -11.36 -2.21
N ASP A 20 -2.14 -12.69 -2.27
CA ASP A 20 -3.25 -13.58 -1.93
C ASP A 20 -3.66 -13.31 -0.47
N PRO A 21 -4.93 -12.97 -0.18
CA PRO A 21 -5.38 -12.64 1.17
C PRO A 21 -5.06 -13.73 2.20
N ARG A 22 -4.99 -15.01 1.77
CA ARG A 22 -4.63 -16.13 2.65
C ARG A 22 -3.19 -16.06 3.16
N ASN A 23 -2.32 -15.34 2.46
CA ASN A 23 -0.92 -15.13 2.83
C ASN A 23 -0.71 -13.83 3.63
N ALA A 24 -1.64 -12.87 3.52
CA ALA A 24 -1.53 -11.57 4.17
C ALA A 24 -2.19 -11.52 5.57
N GLY A 25 -3.18 -12.38 5.81
CA GLY A 25 -3.99 -12.31 7.02
C GLY A 25 -5.00 -11.16 6.97
N ALA A 26 -5.63 -10.87 8.12
CA ALA A 26 -6.58 -9.78 8.24
C ALA A 26 -5.92 -8.52 8.81
N ALA A 27 -6.26 -7.36 8.25
CA ALA A 27 -5.96 -6.03 8.79
C ALA A 27 -7.24 -5.23 9.03
N ASP A 28 -7.15 -4.03 9.62
CA ASP A 28 -8.29 -3.13 9.86
C ASP A 28 -9.14 -2.87 8.60
N VAL A 29 -8.50 -2.88 7.43
CA VAL A 29 -9.16 -2.76 6.13
C VAL A 29 -10.24 -3.83 5.93
N SER A 30 -10.05 -5.02 6.51
CA SER A 30 -10.96 -6.17 6.37
C SER A 30 -12.33 -5.89 6.98
N PHE A 31 -12.40 -4.98 7.94
CA PHE A 31 -13.64 -4.58 8.62
C PHE A 31 -14.21 -3.27 8.10
N THR A 32 -13.40 -2.48 7.39
CA THR A 32 -13.79 -1.13 6.95
C THR A 32 -14.02 -1.01 5.43
N ALA A 33 -13.52 -1.96 4.64
CA ALA A 33 -13.61 -1.92 3.17
C ALA A 33 -15.05 -1.87 2.62
N GLY A 34 -16.05 -2.34 3.38
CA GLY A 34 -17.45 -2.25 2.99
C GLY A 34 -18.06 -0.83 3.07
N PHE A 35 -17.33 0.14 3.64
CA PHE A 35 -17.81 1.51 3.84
C PHE A 35 -17.17 2.54 2.92
N VAL A 36 -16.24 2.13 2.04
CA VAL A 36 -15.48 3.02 1.16
C VAL A 36 -15.37 2.41 -0.23
N ASP A 37 -15.29 3.25 -1.27
CA ASP A 37 -15.16 2.77 -2.66
C ASP A 37 -13.82 2.07 -2.91
N VAL A 38 -12.78 2.48 -2.18
CA VAL A 38 -11.43 1.96 -2.33
C VAL A 38 -10.78 1.81 -0.96
N ALA A 39 -10.29 0.61 -0.69
CA ALA A 39 -9.52 0.28 0.50
C ALA A 39 -8.20 -0.38 0.08
N ILE A 40 -7.10 -0.02 0.74
CA ILE A 40 -5.75 -0.52 0.44
C ILE A 40 -5.07 -0.89 1.75
N ASP A 41 -4.43 -2.05 1.77
CA ASP A 41 -3.56 -2.52 2.84
C ASP A 41 -2.18 -2.89 2.26
N GLY A 42 -1.17 -3.05 3.12
CA GLY A 42 0.19 -3.39 2.72
C GLY A 42 1.00 -2.21 2.18
N LEU A 43 0.73 -0.99 2.67
CA LEU A 43 1.53 0.20 2.35
C LEU A 43 2.76 0.37 3.27
N GLY A 44 2.99 -0.54 4.22
CA GLY A 44 4.17 -0.55 5.08
C GLY A 44 5.46 -0.90 4.32
N PRO A 45 6.64 -0.65 4.93
CA PRO A 45 7.91 -1.11 4.38
C PRO A 45 7.96 -2.65 4.31
N GLY A 46 8.86 -3.16 3.48
CA GLY A 46 9.25 -4.57 3.55
C GLY A 46 10.03 -4.85 4.83
N GLY A 47 9.93 -6.08 5.31
CA GLY A 47 10.53 -6.54 6.55
C GLY A 47 10.26 -8.02 6.73
N GLY A 48 10.42 -8.52 7.96
CA GLY A 48 10.02 -9.86 8.30
C GLY A 48 10.23 -10.20 9.77
N ASN A 49 9.96 -11.47 10.07
CA ASN A 49 9.88 -12.01 11.43
C ASN A 49 8.86 -11.27 12.29
N ASP A 50 7.75 -10.84 11.67
CA ASP A 50 6.61 -10.19 12.32
C ASP A 50 6.19 -10.98 13.56
N HIS A 51 5.86 -10.26 14.64
CA HIS A 51 5.47 -10.83 15.94
C HIS A 51 6.56 -11.62 16.67
N THR A 52 7.84 -11.31 16.43
CA THR A 52 8.97 -11.90 17.16
C THR A 52 9.93 -10.83 17.67
N VAL A 53 10.87 -11.22 18.54
CA VAL A 53 11.96 -10.32 18.98
C VAL A 53 12.99 -10.05 17.88
N ASP A 54 12.96 -10.85 16.81
CA ASP A 54 13.84 -10.75 15.65
C ASP A 54 13.19 -9.97 14.48
N GLU A 55 12.09 -9.25 14.76
CA GLU A 55 11.39 -8.39 13.81
C GLU A 55 12.34 -7.31 13.24
N TRP A 56 12.28 -7.10 11.92
CA TRP A 56 13.14 -6.14 11.25
C TRP A 56 12.47 -5.52 10.03
N ILE A 57 13.01 -4.36 9.62
CA ILE A 57 12.54 -3.59 8.46
C ILE A 57 13.70 -3.38 7.47
N ASP A 58 13.41 -3.53 6.18
CA ASP A 58 14.29 -3.14 5.08
C ASP A 58 14.19 -1.62 4.83
N LEU A 59 15.10 -0.83 5.40
CA LEU A 59 15.06 0.64 5.34
C LEU A 59 14.93 1.24 3.91
N PRO A 60 15.64 0.75 2.88
CA PRO A 60 15.39 1.13 1.49
C PRO A 60 13.92 1.08 1.07
N THR A 61 13.17 0.07 1.50
CA THR A 61 11.75 -0.09 1.12
C THR A 61 10.84 0.93 1.79
N LEU A 62 11.22 1.43 2.97
CA LEU A 62 10.48 2.50 3.65
C LEU A 62 10.41 3.77 2.78
N ALA A 63 11.52 4.14 2.15
CA ALA A 63 11.55 5.30 1.26
C ALA A 63 10.68 5.10 0.01
N VAL A 64 10.66 3.88 -0.55
CA VAL A 64 9.82 3.51 -1.71
C VAL A 64 8.33 3.64 -1.35
N GLN A 65 7.94 3.05 -0.23
CA GLN A 65 6.54 3.02 0.21
C GLN A 65 6.05 4.40 0.65
N THR A 66 6.89 5.19 1.31
CA THR A 66 6.61 6.59 1.66
C THR A 66 6.32 7.43 0.42
N LYS A 67 7.14 7.31 -0.63
CA LYS A 67 6.91 8.04 -1.89
C LYS A 67 5.62 7.60 -2.58
N ARG A 68 5.34 6.29 -2.63
CA ARG A 68 4.08 5.77 -3.19
C ARG A 68 2.87 6.32 -2.43
N ALA A 69 2.90 6.30 -1.10
CA ALA A 69 1.83 6.82 -0.26
C ALA A 69 1.61 8.32 -0.48
N ALA A 70 2.69 9.11 -0.43
CA ALA A 70 2.62 10.56 -0.61
C ALA A 70 2.05 10.96 -1.99
N VAL A 71 2.53 10.33 -3.07
CA VAL A 71 2.05 10.62 -4.42
C VAL A 71 0.61 10.12 -4.62
N LEU A 72 0.24 8.97 -4.05
CA LEU A 72 -1.13 8.49 -4.07
C LEU A 72 -2.08 9.50 -3.40
N MET A 73 -1.78 9.92 -2.17
CA MET A 73 -2.60 10.88 -1.43
C MET A 73 -2.72 12.20 -2.20
N HIS A 74 -1.61 12.75 -2.72
CA HIS A 74 -1.62 13.98 -3.51
C HIS A 74 -2.47 13.87 -4.80
N ARG A 75 -2.47 12.71 -5.46
CA ARG A 75 -3.30 12.49 -6.66
C ARG A 75 -4.77 12.30 -6.32
N LEU A 76 -5.10 11.84 -5.12
CA LEU A 76 -6.49 11.74 -4.67
C LEU A 76 -7.07 13.13 -4.36
N THR A 77 -6.26 14.09 -3.89
CA THR A 77 -6.74 15.46 -3.63
C THR A 77 -6.94 16.31 -4.89
N THR A 78 -6.38 15.89 -6.03
CA THR A 78 -6.35 16.68 -7.28
C THR A 78 -7.20 16.08 -8.41
N ARG A 79 -7.93 14.98 -8.13
CA ARG A 79 -8.85 14.39 -9.11
C ARG A 79 -10.24 15.03 -9.04
N PRO A 80 -10.80 15.51 -10.17
CA PRO A 80 -12.23 15.82 -10.27
C PRO A 80 -13.07 14.52 -10.29
N GLY A 81 -14.17 14.47 -9.54
CA GLY A 81 -15.18 13.40 -9.60
C GLY A 81 -15.06 12.33 -8.50
N ALA A 82 -15.15 12.74 -7.24
CA ALA A 82 -15.53 11.85 -6.14
C ALA A 82 -17.02 12.10 -5.85
N ASP A 83 -17.83 11.83 -6.86
CA ASP A 83 -19.28 11.98 -6.93
C ASP A 83 -19.83 10.71 -7.61
#